data_AF-A0A539D6N2-F1
#
_entry.id   AF-A0A539D6N2-F1
#
_cell.length_a   1.000
_cell.length_b   1.000
_cell.length_c   1.000
_cell.angle_alpha   90.00
_cell.angle_beta   90.00
_cell.angle_gamma   90.00
#
_symmetry.space_group_name_H-M   'P 1'
#
loop_
_entity.id
_entity.type
_entity.pdbx_description
1 polymer ?
#
loop_
_entity_poly.entity_id
_entity_poly.type
_entity_poly.pdbx_seq_one_letter_code
_entity_poly.pdbx_strand_id
1 'polypeptide(L)'
;MPWRSCAGTTAGSAHQGPVRNGQKVWVSRSTNFGATWSHHLVIDGGAGASFNHLFTWVAVDKAGNVYTTFSNDSNVYYAVSTNQGNTWSSPVRVNAGGPSRTALFTQMQAGSAGKVMFTFYGHDGTGSQDPNADWKVFVSRCQNALDPVPTFQEKIISDHQFHLGPVCQDGLNCACCRELTECFEIDINPVDGSGFVTYGIFGAGGIWITRQISGQSSLDGETVVDRSTTCPNPLLTCAPPPPPGDWCEKPGITVVADADEDDLPPAPSPDSNIREVSIIEPFGDSRGPDVLVWRIKVEDLD
;
A
#
# COMPACT_ATOMS: atom_id res chain seq x y z
N MET A 1 2.33 -0.96 17.09
CA MET A 1 1.65 0.16 16.42
C MET A 1 0.91 -0.43 15.22
N PRO A 2 -0.36 -0.09 14.92
CA PRO A 2 -0.97 -0.54 13.69
C PRO A 2 -0.28 0.13 12.50
N TRP A 3 0.13 -0.66 11.50
CA TRP A 3 0.65 -0.16 10.24
C TRP A 3 -0.39 0.72 9.55
N ARG A 4 0.05 1.83 8.98
CA ARG A 4 -0.79 2.86 8.36
C ARG A 4 -0.18 3.24 7.03
N SER A 5 -0.98 3.27 5.97
CA SER A 5 -0.54 3.79 4.68
C SER A 5 -0.73 5.30 4.59
N CYS A 6 0.11 5.94 3.78
CA CYS A 6 -0.02 7.34 3.41
C CYS A 6 -0.14 7.44 1.88
N ALA A 7 -1.06 8.27 1.40
CA ALA A 7 -1.19 8.56 -0.03
C ALA A 7 -1.27 10.07 -0.26
N GLY A 8 -0.60 10.53 -1.32
CA GLY A 8 -0.50 11.93 -1.70
C GLY A 8 -1.27 12.25 -2.98
N THR A 9 -1.75 13.48 -3.10
CA THR A 9 -2.22 14.06 -4.37
C THR A 9 -1.17 15.03 -4.91
N THR A 10 -1.18 15.29 -6.21
CA THR A 10 -0.34 16.33 -6.83
C THR A 10 -0.63 17.74 -6.31
N ALA A 11 -1.76 17.94 -5.62
CA ALA A 11 -2.14 19.19 -4.97
C ALA A 11 -1.60 19.33 -3.52
N GLY A 12 -0.67 18.47 -3.08
CA GLY A 12 -0.03 18.55 -1.76
C GLY A 12 -0.88 18.05 -0.58
N SER A 13 -2.01 17.39 -0.87
CA SER A 13 -2.82 16.74 0.18
C SER A 13 -2.28 15.35 0.51
N ALA A 14 -2.26 15.00 1.80
CA ALA A 14 -1.86 13.68 2.31
C ALA A 14 -3.01 13.02 3.07
N HIS A 15 -3.15 11.70 2.92
CA HIS A 15 -4.23 10.91 3.51
C HIS A 15 -3.69 9.74 4.33
N GLN A 16 -4.37 9.39 5.42
CA GLN A 16 -4.10 8.19 6.22
C GLN A 16 -5.41 7.59 6.72
N GLY A 17 -5.58 6.26 6.68
CA GLY A 17 -6.77 5.59 7.23
C GLY A 17 -6.60 5.21 8.72
N PRO A 18 -7.37 5.79 9.65
CA PRO A 18 -7.51 5.21 10.99
C PRO A 18 -8.92 4.66 11.29
N VAL A 19 -8.96 3.57 12.05
CA VAL A 19 -10.17 3.10 12.76
C VAL A 19 -10.24 3.76 14.14
N ARG A 20 -11.43 4.20 14.56
CA ARG A 20 -11.67 4.81 15.89
C ARG A 20 -12.85 4.14 16.59
N ASN A 21 -12.68 3.88 17.90
CA ASN A 21 -13.69 3.26 18.76
C ASN A 21 -14.21 1.90 18.25
N GLY A 22 -13.45 1.22 17.39
CA GLY A 22 -13.83 -0.03 16.74
C GLY A 22 -15.00 0.03 15.74
N GLN A 23 -15.91 1.00 15.84
CA GLN A 23 -17.14 1.07 15.02
C GLN A 23 -17.06 2.05 13.87
N LYS A 24 -16.03 2.91 13.83
CA LYS A 24 -15.94 4.00 12.87
C LYS A 24 -14.63 3.97 12.10
N VAL A 25 -14.73 4.13 10.80
CA VAL A 25 -13.57 4.33 9.92
C VAL A 25 -13.47 5.80 9.59
N TRP A 26 -12.26 6.33 9.70
CA TRP A 26 -11.94 7.71 9.40
C TRP A 26 -10.80 7.74 8.39
N VAL A 27 -10.66 8.86 7.70
CA VAL A 27 -9.44 9.22 6.99
C VAL A 27 -8.94 10.55 7.53
N SER A 28 -7.70 10.55 8.00
CA SER A 28 -6.98 11.78 8.31
C SER A 28 -6.54 12.43 7.00
N ARG A 29 -6.75 13.74 6.88
CA ARG A 29 -6.41 14.53 5.71
C ARG A 29 -5.52 15.69 6.14
N SER A 30 -4.44 15.92 5.40
CA SER A 30 -3.66 17.15 5.44
C SER A 30 -3.75 17.86 4.11
N THR A 31 -3.78 19.19 4.12
CA THR A 31 -3.71 20.05 2.92
C THR A 31 -2.47 20.94 2.91
N ASN A 32 -1.54 20.68 3.82
CA ASN A 32 -0.32 21.45 4.01
C ASN A 32 0.85 20.50 4.27
N PHE A 33 1.00 19.50 3.40
CA PHE A 33 2.15 18.60 3.39
C PHE A 33 2.39 17.87 4.72
N GLY A 34 1.30 17.49 5.41
CA GLY A 34 1.36 16.77 6.67
C GLY A 34 1.61 17.64 7.91
N ALA A 35 1.73 18.96 7.77
CA ALA A 35 1.96 19.85 8.90
C ALA A 35 0.77 19.89 9.87
N THR A 36 -0.46 19.86 9.35
CA THR A 36 -1.68 19.74 10.16
C THR A 36 -2.64 18.72 9.56
N TRP A 37 -3.47 18.11 10.42
CA TRP A 37 -4.39 17.04 10.04
C TRP A 37 -5.81 17.31 10.56
N SER A 38 -6.80 17.09 9.69
CA SER A 38 -8.22 16.96 10.04
C SER A 38 -8.65 15.50 9.89
N HIS A 39 -9.68 15.07 10.62
CA HIS A 39 -10.22 13.71 10.51
C HIS A 39 -11.61 13.75 9.88
N HIS A 40 -11.81 12.97 8.82
CA HIS A 40 -13.06 12.89 8.08
C HIS A 40 -13.68 11.51 8.25
N LEU A 41 -14.96 11.46 8.61
CA LEU A 41 -15.69 10.22 8.85
C LEU A 41 -15.98 9.56 7.50
N VAL A 42 -15.59 8.29 7.38
CA VAL A 42 -15.91 7.45 6.20
C VAL A 42 -17.21 6.72 6.45
N ILE A 43 -17.29 6.02 7.58
CA ILE A 43 -18.49 5.30 8.01
C ILE A 43 -18.58 5.26 9.54
N ASP A 44 -19.81 5.39 10.03
CA ASP A 44 -20.22 4.99 11.37
C ASP A 44 -21.10 3.75 11.24
N GLY A 45 -20.58 2.58 11.62
CA GLY A 45 -21.32 1.33 11.51
C GLY A 45 -22.41 1.16 12.58
N GLY A 46 -22.45 2.05 13.57
CA GLY A 46 -23.37 1.95 14.70
C GLY A 46 -23.02 0.84 15.69
N ALA A 47 -23.92 0.63 16.65
CA ALA A 47 -23.73 -0.36 17.70
C ALA A 47 -23.64 -1.78 17.13
N GLY A 48 -22.61 -2.52 17.53
CA GLY A 48 -22.36 -3.89 17.09
C GLY A 48 -21.47 -4.01 15.84
N ALA A 49 -21.18 -2.92 15.15
CA ALA A 49 -20.16 -2.94 14.10
C ALA A 49 -18.76 -3.08 14.69
N SER A 50 -17.88 -3.76 13.97
CA SER A 50 -16.45 -3.82 14.29
C SER A 50 -15.64 -3.70 13.01
N PHE A 51 -14.76 -2.72 12.96
CA PHE A 51 -13.78 -2.45 11.92
C PHE A 51 -12.36 -2.44 12.48
N ASN A 52 -12.16 -2.77 13.77
CA ASN A 52 -10.84 -2.85 14.39
C ASN A 52 -10.11 -4.15 14.01
N HIS A 53 -10.13 -4.49 12.73
CA HIS A 53 -9.63 -5.74 12.18
C HIS A 53 -8.42 -5.46 11.32
N LEU A 54 -7.35 -5.01 12.01
CA LEU A 54 -6.03 -4.54 11.60
C LEU A 54 -5.83 -4.17 10.12
N PHE A 55 -5.10 -3.08 9.93
CA PHE A 55 -4.75 -2.51 8.62
C PHE A 55 -5.95 -1.88 7.92
N THR A 56 -5.74 -0.62 7.59
CA THR A 56 -6.59 0.13 6.68
C THR A 56 -5.67 0.82 5.71
N TRP A 57 -6.08 0.87 4.45
CA TRP A 57 -5.25 1.43 3.41
C TRP A 57 -5.96 2.62 2.75
N VAL A 58 -5.16 3.50 2.16
CA VAL A 58 -5.59 4.63 1.35
C VAL A 58 -4.75 4.71 0.09
N ALA A 59 -5.39 5.03 -1.03
CA ALA A 59 -4.76 5.18 -2.33
C ALA A 59 -5.45 6.31 -3.09
N VAL A 60 -4.74 6.91 -4.04
CA VAL A 60 -5.24 8.02 -4.86
C VAL A 60 -5.07 7.64 -6.32
N ASP A 61 -6.14 7.74 -7.13
CA ASP A 61 -6.03 7.51 -8.57
C ASP A 61 -5.40 8.71 -9.29
N LYS A 62 -5.04 8.54 -10.57
CA LYS A 62 -4.45 9.60 -11.40
C LYS A 62 -5.35 10.83 -11.59
N ALA A 63 -6.64 10.74 -11.27
CA ALA A 63 -7.58 11.86 -11.31
C ALA A 63 -7.75 12.56 -9.95
N GLY A 64 -7.10 12.07 -8.90
CA GLY A 64 -7.15 12.64 -7.55
C GLY A 64 -8.32 12.15 -6.69
N ASN A 65 -9.04 11.10 -7.11
CA ASN A 65 -10.04 10.48 -6.24
C ASN A 65 -9.32 9.68 -5.16
N VAL A 66 -9.80 9.79 -3.93
CA VAL A 66 -9.20 9.14 -2.76
C VAL A 66 -10.04 7.93 -2.39
N TYR A 67 -9.39 6.78 -2.26
CA TYR A 67 -10.02 5.54 -1.85
C TYR A 67 -9.52 5.19 -0.44
N THR A 68 -10.36 4.53 0.36
CA THR A 68 -9.92 3.82 1.56
C THR A 68 -10.46 2.39 1.57
N THR A 69 -9.70 1.44 2.10
CA THR A 69 -10.13 0.05 2.29
C THR A 69 -9.92 -0.42 3.73
N PHE A 70 -10.84 -1.24 4.21
CA PHE A 70 -10.91 -1.73 5.59
C PHE A 70 -11.68 -3.05 5.68
N SER A 71 -11.53 -3.77 6.80
CA SER A 71 -12.23 -5.05 7.05
C SER A 71 -13.16 -4.97 8.27
N ASN A 72 -14.19 -5.82 8.28
CA ASN A 72 -15.05 -6.08 9.44
C ASN A 72 -14.92 -7.50 10.01
N ASP A 73 -13.76 -8.12 9.88
CA ASP A 73 -13.45 -9.53 10.22
C ASP A 73 -14.06 -10.59 9.29
N SER A 74 -15.00 -10.20 8.42
CA SER A 74 -15.64 -11.11 7.47
C SER A 74 -15.46 -10.64 6.03
N ASN A 75 -15.53 -9.34 5.80
CA ASN A 75 -15.49 -8.77 4.47
C ASN A 75 -14.52 -7.59 4.43
N VAL A 76 -13.93 -7.42 3.25
CA VAL A 76 -13.17 -6.24 2.88
C VAL A 76 -14.10 -5.29 2.15
N TYR A 77 -14.03 -4.01 2.49
CA TYR A 77 -14.80 -2.94 1.90
C TYR A 77 -13.88 -1.83 1.41
N TYR A 78 -14.32 -1.13 0.37
CA TYR A 78 -13.75 0.14 0.00
C TYR A 78 -14.79 1.26 0.04
N ALA A 79 -14.34 2.49 0.26
CA ALA A 79 -15.12 3.70 0.05
C ALA A 79 -14.29 4.71 -0.74
N VAL A 80 -14.97 5.56 -1.52
CA VAL A 80 -14.32 6.57 -2.37
C VAL A 80 -14.79 7.98 -2.05
N SER A 81 -13.87 8.92 -2.17
CA SER A 81 -14.11 10.35 -2.12
C SER A 81 -13.63 11.01 -3.40
N THR A 82 -14.53 11.71 -4.08
CA THR A 82 -14.23 12.55 -5.26
C THR A 82 -13.95 14.02 -4.91
N ASN A 83 -13.98 14.38 -3.63
CA ASN A 83 -13.68 15.72 -3.13
C ASN A 83 -12.51 15.74 -2.13
N GLN A 84 -11.44 15.04 -2.49
CA GLN A 84 -10.16 15.03 -1.75
C GLN A 84 -10.26 14.58 -0.29
N GLY A 85 -11.07 13.57 0.01
CA GLY A 85 -11.24 12.98 1.34
C GLY A 85 -12.22 13.73 2.25
N ASN A 86 -12.95 14.73 1.74
CA ASN A 86 -13.86 15.52 2.57
C ASN A 86 -15.16 14.78 2.91
N THR A 87 -15.75 14.08 1.93
CA THR A 87 -16.93 13.21 2.11
C THR A 87 -16.75 11.91 1.36
N TRP A 88 -17.35 10.83 1.87
CA TRP A 88 -17.13 9.47 1.37
C TRP A 88 -18.43 8.83 0.86
N SER A 89 -18.30 7.95 -0.12
CA SER A 89 -19.38 7.06 -0.56
C SER A 89 -19.79 6.10 0.56
N SER A 90 -20.95 5.45 0.40
CA SER A 90 -21.23 4.24 1.17
C SER A 90 -20.18 3.16 0.86
N PRO A 91 -19.74 2.36 1.84
CA PRO A 91 -18.77 1.29 1.58
C PRO A 91 -19.32 0.20 0.68
N VAL A 92 -18.49 -0.27 -0.24
CA VAL A 92 -18.79 -1.34 -1.19
C VAL A 92 -17.90 -2.53 -0.87
N ARG A 93 -18.51 -3.71 -0.79
CA ARG A 93 -17.80 -4.97 -0.54
C ARG A 93 -16.90 -5.33 -1.73
N VAL A 94 -15.67 -5.74 -1.44
CA VAL A 94 -14.62 -6.08 -2.41
C VAL A 94 -14.51 -7.58 -2.67
N ASN A 95 -14.57 -8.39 -1.62
CA ASN A 95 -14.41 -9.85 -1.71
C ASN A 95 -15.70 -10.51 -2.23
N ALA A 96 -15.57 -11.48 -3.12
CA ALA A 96 -16.69 -12.16 -3.76
C ALA A 96 -17.42 -13.15 -2.83
N GLY A 97 -16.77 -13.58 -1.74
CA GLY A 97 -17.25 -14.66 -0.89
C GLY A 97 -16.78 -16.03 -1.39
N GLY A 98 -17.51 -17.11 -1.12
CA GLY A 98 -17.10 -18.45 -1.55
C GLY A 98 -15.70 -18.80 -1.03
N PRO A 99 -14.64 -18.86 -1.88
CA PRO A 99 -13.24 -18.99 -1.46
C PRO A 99 -12.71 -17.86 -0.57
N SER A 100 -13.31 -16.67 -0.61
CA SER A 100 -12.97 -15.49 0.21
C SER A 100 -14.13 -15.11 1.13
N ARG A 101 -14.84 -16.11 1.68
CA ARG A 101 -15.99 -15.91 2.58
C ARG A 101 -15.64 -15.05 3.78
N THR A 102 -14.46 -15.28 4.33
CA THR A 102 -13.84 -14.44 5.35
C THR A 102 -12.65 -13.74 4.68
N ALA A 103 -12.57 -12.42 4.83
CA ALA A 103 -11.51 -11.60 4.23
C ALA A 103 -10.99 -10.49 5.17
N LEU A 104 -9.66 -10.36 5.27
CA LEU A 104 -9.00 -9.44 6.21
C LEU A 104 -7.64 -8.93 5.68
N PHE A 105 -7.05 -7.97 6.42
CA PHE A 105 -5.74 -7.35 6.17
C PHE A 105 -5.60 -6.67 4.81
N THR A 106 -6.62 -5.96 4.36
CA THR A 106 -6.65 -5.39 3.01
C THR A 106 -5.59 -4.31 2.76
N GLN A 107 -5.03 -4.34 1.54
CA GLN A 107 -4.36 -3.20 0.91
C GLN A 107 -4.93 -2.94 -0.48
N MET A 108 -4.58 -1.80 -1.08
CA MET A 108 -4.99 -1.48 -2.44
C MET A 108 -4.04 -0.50 -3.12
N GLN A 109 -4.09 -0.46 -4.45
CA GLN A 109 -3.48 0.57 -5.25
C GLN A 109 -4.45 1.06 -6.33
N ALA A 110 -4.40 2.36 -6.61
CA ALA A 110 -5.26 3.00 -7.58
C ALA A 110 -4.46 3.43 -8.82
N GLY A 111 -5.02 3.19 -10.01
CA GLY A 111 -4.41 3.48 -11.29
C GLY A 111 -5.03 4.73 -11.93
N SER A 112 -5.57 4.58 -13.14
CA SER A 112 -6.43 5.60 -13.76
C SER A 112 -7.73 5.81 -12.97
N ALA A 113 -8.47 6.88 -13.33
CA ALA A 113 -9.73 7.23 -12.68
C ALA A 113 -10.67 6.03 -12.53
N GLY A 114 -11.05 5.69 -11.30
CA GLY A 114 -11.96 4.58 -11.01
C GLY A 114 -11.38 3.17 -11.19
N LYS A 115 -10.08 3.02 -11.47
CA LYS A 115 -9.41 1.71 -11.57
C LYS A 115 -8.62 1.44 -10.30
N VAL A 116 -9.03 0.41 -9.55
CA VAL A 116 -8.44 0.07 -8.26
C VAL A 116 -8.21 -1.43 -8.17
N MET A 117 -7.05 -1.83 -7.67
CA MET A 117 -6.76 -3.22 -7.30
C MET A 117 -6.62 -3.33 -5.79
N PHE A 118 -7.21 -4.38 -5.25
CA PHE A 118 -7.18 -4.73 -3.84
C PHE A 118 -6.42 -6.03 -3.68
N THR A 119 -5.68 -6.16 -2.59
CA THR A 119 -5.14 -7.43 -2.11
C THR A 119 -5.61 -7.66 -0.68
N PHE A 120 -5.88 -8.92 -0.34
CA PHE A 120 -6.33 -9.32 0.99
C PHE A 120 -6.11 -10.81 1.24
N TYR A 121 -6.17 -11.21 2.50
CA TYR A 121 -6.25 -12.61 2.89
C TYR A 121 -7.67 -13.06 2.96
N GLY A 122 -7.91 -14.28 2.52
CA GLY A 122 -9.21 -14.90 2.70
C GLY A 122 -9.18 -16.41 2.74
N HIS A 123 -10.27 -16.96 3.22
CA HIS A 123 -10.57 -18.38 3.20
C HIS A 123 -12.09 -18.59 3.10
N ASP A 124 -12.52 -19.83 2.90
CA ASP A 124 -13.91 -20.21 2.69
C ASP A 124 -14.69 -20.52 3.99
N GLY A 125 -14.00 -20.51 5.13
CA GLY A 125 -14.58 -20.73 6.46
C GLY A 125 -15.24 -19.47 7.05
N THR A 126 -15.56 -19.54 8.33
CA THR A 126 -16.29 -18.48 9.04
C THR A 126 -15.46 -17.86 10.15
N GLY A 127 -14.95 -16.66 9.89
CA GLY A 127 -14.25 -15.83 10.86
C GLY A 127 -12.76 -16.14 10.99
N SER A 128 -12.03 -15.18 11.53
CA SER A 128 -10.57 -15.23 11.63
C SER A 128 -10.03 -16.31 12.58
N GLN A 129 -10.86 -16.83 13.49
CA GLN A 129 -10.48 -17.84 14.49
C GLN A 129 -10.79 -19.29 14.08
N ASP A 130 -11.12 -19.54 12.82
CA ASP A 130 -11.44 -20.90 12.36
C ASP A 130 -10.19 -21.80 12.42
N PRO A 131 -10.21 -22.91 13.18
CA PRO A 131 -9.06 -23.80 13.32
C PRO A 131 -8.70 -24.55 12.02
N ASN A 132 -9.60 -24.58 11.05
CA ASN A 132 -9.40 -25.24 9.77
C ASN A 132 -9.23 -24.25 8.60
N ALA A 133 -9.07 -22.95 8.87
CA ALA A 133 -8.89 -21.96 7.82
C ALA A 133 -7.63 -22.25 6.99
N ASP A 134 -7.80 -22.39 5.67
CA ASP A 134 -6.71 -22.43 4.69
C ASP A 134 -6.66 -21.08 3.98
N TRP A 135 -5.86 -20.17 4.55
CA TRP A 135 -5.75 -18.81 4.06
C TRP A 135 -5.01 -18.76 2.74
N LYS A 136 -5.56 -17.96 1.82
CA LYS A 136 -4.98 -17.65 0.51
C LYS A 136 -4.84 -16.14 0.35
N VAL A 137 -3.95 -15.75 -0.55
CA VAL A 137 -3.80 -14.35 -0.96
C VAL A 137 -4.65 -14.11 -2.20
N PHE A 138 -5.51 -13.11 -2.14
CA PHE A 138 -6.40 -12.73 -3.23
C PHE A 138 -6.03 -11.37 -3.80
N VAL A 139 -6.22 -11.22 -5.10
CA VAL A 139 -6.35 -9.91 -5.75
C VAL A 139 -7.78 -9.77 -6.26
N SER A 140 -8.40 -8.62 -5.96
CA SER A 140 -9.67 -8.22 -6.56
C SER A 140 -9.48 -6.92 -7.32
N ARG A 141 -9.85 -6.91 -8.59
CA ARG A 141 -9.70 -5.72 -9.46
C ARG A 141 -11.06 -5.13 -9.78
N CYS A 142 -11.19 -3.82 -9.59
CA CYS A 142 -12.34 -3.03 -10.01
C CYS A 142 -11.92 -2.04 -11.10
N GLN A 143 -12.63 -2.07 -12.22
CA GLN A 143 -12.38 -1.16 -13.36
C GLN A 143 -13.30 0.06 -13.36
N ASN A 144 -14.28 0.10 -12.44
CA ASN A 144 -15.35 1.08 -12.40
C ASN A 144 -15.73 1.46 -10.97
N ALA A 145 -14.73 1.74 -10.13
CA ALA A 145 -14.88 1.98 -8.69
C ALA A 145 -15.64 3.27 -8.33
N LEU A 146 -15.89 4.14 -9.32
CA LEU A 146 -16.68 5.37 -9.19
C LEU A 146 -18.15 5.18 -9.58
N ASP A 147 -18.49 4.04 -10.19
CA ASP A 147 -19.86 3.78 -10.63
C ASP A 147 -20.77 3.43 -9.45
N PRO A 148 -22.10 3.64 -9.57
CA PRO A 148 -23.06 3.22 -8.55
C PRO A 148 -23.07 1.72 -8.27
N VAL A 149 -22.67 0.90 -9.24
CA VAL A 149 -22.57 -0.57 -9.11
C VAL A 149 -21.19 -1.03 -9.61
N PRO A 150 -20.17 -0.99 -8.75
CA PRO A 150 -18.84 -1.46 -9.07
C PRO A 150 -18.82 -2.98 -9.31
N THR A 151 -17.97 -3.41 -10.25
CA THR A 151 -17.77 -4.82 -10.56
C THR A 151 -16.35 -5.26 -10.25
N PHE A 152 -16.20 -6.52 -9.83
CA PHE A 152 -14.93 -7.05 -9.35
C PHE A 152 -14.54 -8.32 -10.08
N GLN A 153 -13.25 -8.42 -10.41
CA GLN A 153 -12.61 -9.64 -10.84
C GLN A 153 -11.66 -10.12 -9.75
N GLU A 154 -12.02 -11.21 -9.07
CA GLU A 154 -11.24 -11.80 -7.98
C GLU A 154 -10.42 -13.01 -8.46
N LYS A 155 -9.19 -13.12 -7.97
CA LYS A 155 -8.27 -14.24 -8.21
C LYS A 155 -7.48 -14.58 -6.96
N ILE A 156 -7.32 -15.87 -6.71
CA ILE A 156 -6.29 -16.38 -5.80
C ILE A 156 -4.93 -16.24 -6.51
N ILE A 157 -3.95 -15.65 -5.83
CA ILE A 157 -2.60 -15.43 -6.36
C ILE A 157 -1.52 -16.26 -5.65
N SER A 158 -1.81 -16.80 -4.47
CA SER A 158 -0.96 -17.79 -3.81
C SER A 158 -1.12 -19.16 -4.47
N ASP A 159 -0.04 -19.76 -4.94
CA ASP A 159 -0.01 -21.09 -5.58
C ASP A 159 0.33 -22.23 -4.60
N HIS A 160 0.53 -21.91 -3.33
CA HIS A 160 0.84 -22.85 -2.26
C HIS A 160 0.00 -22.54 -1.01
N GLN A 161 0.05 -23.47 -0.04
CA GLN A 161 -0.55 -23.24 1.26
C GLN A 161 0.23 -22.16 2.00
N PHE A 162 -0.48 -21.09 2.33
CA PHE A 162 0.11 -19.87 2.82
C PHE A 162 0.03 -19.78 4.35
N HIS A 163 -1.15 -20.02 4.93
CA HIS A 163 -1.34 -20.10 6.37
C HIS A 163 -2.49 -21.05 6.72
N LEU A 164 -2.32 -21.82 7.79
CA LEU A 164 -3.32 -22.76 8.29
C LEU A 164 -3.75 -22.41 9.71
N GLY A 165 -5.06 -22.46 9.92
CA GLY A 165 -5.67 -22.28 11.22
C GLY A 165 -5.95 -20.81 11.56
N PRO A 166 -6.12 -20.50 12.86
CA PRO A 166 -6.65 -19.22 13.29
C PRO A 166 -5.63 -18.09 13.12
N VAL A 167 -6.14 -16.86 12.96
CA VAL A 167 -5.39 -15.61 12.87
C VAL A 167 -5.86 -14.68 13.98
N CYS A 168 -5.04 -14.51 15.03
CA CYS A 168 -5.35 -13.62 16.13
C CYS A 168 -4.96 -12.16 15.83
N GLN A 169 -5.92 -11.24 15.95
CA GLN A 169 -5.77 -9.82 15.61
C GLN A 169 -5.51 -8.90 16.83
N ASP A 170 -5.47 -9.45 18.04
CA ASP A 170 -5.30 -8.69 19.28
C ASP A 170 -3.83 -8.34 19.60
N GLY A 171 -2.94 -8.53 18.63
CA GLY A 171 -1.53 -8.17 18.74
C GLY A 171 -0.81 -8.94 19.86
N LEU A 172 -0.31 -8.22 20.87
CA LEU A 172 0.40 -8.84 22.00
C LEU A 172 -0.52 -9.56 22.99
N ASN A 173 -1.84 -9.36 22.90
CA ASN A 173 -2.80 -10.04 23.77
C ASN A 173 -3.22 -11.42 23.23
N CYS A 174 -2.71 -11.82 22.06
CA CYS A 174 -2.95 -13.13 21.49
C CYS A 174 -2.35 -14.23 22.36
N ALA A 175 -3.17 -15.15 22.87
CA ALA A 175 -2.72 -16.30 23.67
C ALA A 175 -1.96 -17.34 22.82
N CYS A 176 -2.25 -17.40 21.53
CA CYS A 176 -1.54 -18.18 20.50
C CYS A 176 -1.73 -17.48 19.15
N CYS A 177 -1.22 -18.10 18.08
CA CYS A 177 -1.78 -17.88 16.75
C CYS A 177 -1.56 -16.45 16.23
N ARG A 178 -0.37 -15.91 16.54
CA ARG A 178 0.08 -14.54 16.21
C ARG A 178 0.77 -14.50 14.84
N GLU A 179 0.65 -15.54 14.03
CA GLU A 179 1.09 -15.57 12.65
C GLU A 179 0.09 -14.79 11.79
N LEU A 180 0.06 -13.48 11.97
CA LEU A 180 -0.79 -12.57 11.22
C LEU A 180 -0.51 -12.66 9.71
N THR A 181 0.72 -13.07 9.35
CA THR A 181 1.21 -13.25 7.98
C THR A 181 1.06 -12.02 7.07
N GLU A 182 0.64 -10.88 7.62
CA GLU A 182 0.11 -9.65 7.04
C GLU A 182 1.05 -8.82 6.14
N CYS A 183 2.25 -9.30 5.87
CA CYS A 183 3.26 -8.57 5.12
C CYS A 183 3.02 -8.77 3.63
N PHE A 184 2.03 -8.10 3.07
CA PHE A 184 1.83 -8.04 1.63
C PHE A 184 1.61 -6.63 1.15
N GLU A 185 2.21 -6.28 0.03
CA GLU A 185 2.14 -4.94 -0.57
C GLU A 185 1.70 -5.07 -2.03
N ILE A 186 0.95 -4.08 -2.52
CA ILE A 186 0.48 -4.05 -3.91
C ILE A 186 0.89 -2.75 -4.58
N ASP A 187 1.33 -2.85 -5.84
CA ASP A 187 1.56 -1.70 -6.69
C ASP A 187 1.07 -1.94 -8.12
N ILE A 188 0.91 -0.84 -8.87
CA ILE A 188 0.54 -0.79 -10.28
C ILE A 188 1.74 -0.30 -11.07
N ASN A 189 2.19 -1.10 -12.03
CA ASN A 189 3.24 -0.67 -12.95
C ASN A 189 2.81 0.62 -13.68
N PRO A 190 3.55 1.73 -13.55
CA PRO A 190 3.15 3.00 -14.14
C PRO A 190 3.19 3.00 -15.68
N VAL A 191 3.82 2.00 -16.30
CA VAL A 191 3.94 1.86 -17.76
C VAL A 191 2.76 1.11 -18.35
N ASP A 192 2.53 -0.15 -17.96
CA ASP A 192 1.50 -1.02 -18.57
C ASP A 192 0.28 -1.25 -17.67
N GLY A 193 0.29 -0.73 -16.44
CA GLY A 193 -0.78 -0.87 -15.45
C GLY A 193 -0.97 -2.29 -14.90
N SER A 194 0.01 -3.17 -15.06
CA SER A 194 -0.01 -4.50 -14.45
C SER A 194 0.06 -4.41 -12.93
N GLY A 195 -0.73 -5.22 -12.23
CA GLY A 195 -0.58 -5.39 -10.78
C GLY A 195 0.66 -6.18 -10.40
N PHE A 196 1.27 -5.80 -9.29
CA PHE A 196 2.39 -6.47 -8.66
C PHE A 196 2.09 -6.60 -7.16
N VAL A 197 2.20 -7.81 -6.62
CA VAL A 197 1.95 -8.07 -5.19
C VAL A 197 3.13 -8.80 -4.60
N THR A 198 3.65 -8.30 -3.49
CA THR A 198 4.58 -9.02 -2.62
C THR A 198 3.79 -9.61 -1.46
N TYR A 199 4.17 -10.79 -0.95
CA TYR A 199 3.56 -11.36 0.25
C TYR A 199 4.51 -12.31 0.97
N GLY A 200 4.61 -12.20 2.30
CA GLY A 200 5.51 -13.00 3.14
C GLY A 200 4.83 -14.17 3.84
N ILE A 201 5.56 -15.23 4.17
CA ILE A 201 5.04 -16.41 4.90
C ILE A 201 5.84 -16.69 6.16
N PHE A 202 5.16 -16.85 7.29
CA PHE A 202 5.79 -17.16 8.57
C PHE A 202 6.22 -18.63 8.71
N GLY A 203 5.55 -19.57 8.03
CA GLY A 203 5.80 -21.01 8.15
C GLY A 203 6.90 -21.60 7.24
N ALA A 204 7.13 -21.04 6.05
CA ALA A 204 8.13 -21.53 5.08
C ALA A 204 9.35 -20.63 4.93
N GLY A 205 9.30 -19.40 5.46
CA GLY A 205 10.29 -18.36 5.23
C GLY A 205 10.28 -17.85 3.79
N GLY A 206 10.36 -16.53 3.62
CA GLY A 206 10.51 -15.89 2.32
C GLY A 206 9.44 -14.84 2.00
N ILE A 207 9.77 -14.03 0.99
CA ILE A 207 8.88 -13.05 0.37
C ILE A 207 8.61 -13.56 -1.04
N TRP A 208 7.33 -13.72 -1.35
CA TRP A 208 6.86 -14.13 -2.65
C TRP A 208 6.42 -12.91 -3.43
N ILE A 209 6.49 -13.05 -4.75
CA ILE A 209 6.13 -12.00 -5.68
C ILE A 209 5.17 -12.61 -6.70
N THR A 210 4.07 -11.93 -6.97
CA THR A 210 3.18 -12.26 -8.07
C THR A 210 2.91 -11.02 -8.91
N ARG A 211 3.08 -11.14 -10.23
CA ARG A 211 2.80 -10.09 -11.19
C ARG A 211 1.68 -10.51 -12.12
N GLN A 212 0.78 -9.59 -12.43
CA GLN A 212 -0.18 -9.77 -13.51
C GLN A 212 0.57 -9.90 -14.84
N ILE A 213 0.40 -11.03 -15.52
CA ILE A 213 1.09 -11.31 -16.79
C ILE A 213 0.25 -11.02 -18.02
N SER A 214 -1.07 -10.85 -17.89
CA SER A 214 -1.97 -10.60 -19.02
C SER A 214 -3.30 -9.97 -18.61
N GLY A 215 -4.08 -9.48 -19.58
CA GLY A 215 -5.46 -9.03 -19.39
C GLY A 215 -5.61 -7.52 -19.19
N GLN A 216 -6.68 -7.09 -18.52
CA GLN A 216 -7.00 -5.66 -18.40
C GLN A 216 -5.92 -4.89 -17.63
N SER A 217 -5.60 -3.68 -18.07
CA SER A 217 -4.72 -2.77 -17.37
C SER A 217 -5.46 -1.97 -16.29
N SER A 218 -4.74 -1.53 -15.26
CA SER A 218 -5.24 -0.52 -14.32
C SER A 218 -5.05 0.92 -14.82
N LEU A 219 -4.51 1.09 -16.04
CA LEU A 219 -4.35 2.38 -16.73
C LEU A 219 -5.31 2.46 -17.93
N ASP A 220 -5.75 3.68 -18.27
CA ASP A 220 -6.57 3.93 -19.47
C ASP A 220 -5.75 3.82 -20.74
N GLY A 221 -6.36 3.28 -21.79
CA GLY A 221 -5.71 3.07 -23.09
C GLY A 221 -4.74 1.88 -23.14
N GLU A 222 -4.38 1.32 -21.99
CA GLU A 222 -3.40 0.24 -21.87
C GLU A 222 -4.04 -1.15 -21.78
N THR A 223 -3.26 -2.17 -22.12
CA THR A 223 -3.57 -3.58 -21.89
C THR A 223 -2.31 -4.29 -21.42
N VAL A 224 -2.44 -5.19 -20.43
CA VAL A 224 -1.30 -5.99 -20.00
C VAL A 224 -1.08 -7.07 -21.07
N VAL A 225 -0.07 -6.84 -21.89
CA VAL A 225 0.38 -7.79 -22.92
C VAL A 225 0.73 -9.11 -22.26
N ASP A 226 0.25 -10.21 -22.84
CA ASP A 226 0.48 -11.54 -22.32
C ASP A 226 1.96 -11.91 -22.31
N ARG A 227 2.47 -12.21 -21.12
CA ARG A 227 3.84 -12.67 -20.86
C ARG A 227 3.87 -14.10 -20.30
N SER A 228 2.83 -14.91 -20.54
CA SER A 228 2.76 -16.31 -20.08
C SER A 228 3.65 -17.26 -20.89
N THR A 229 4.29 -16.80 -21.96
CA THR A 229 5.31 -17.57 -22.69
C THR A 229 6.59 -17.71 -21.86
N THR A 230 7.49 -18.60 -22.25
CA THR A 230 8.81 -18.77 -21.62
C THR A 230 9.43 -17.41 -21.31
N CYS A 231 9.86 -17.20 -20.06
CA CYS A 231 10.55 -15.97 -19.68
C CYS A 231 11.64 -15.70 -20.72
N PRO A 232 11.69 -14.52 -21.36
CA PRO A 232 12.83 -14.18 -22.19
C PRO A 232 14.07 -14.35 -21.32
N ASN A 233 15.14 -14.94 -21.88
CA ASN A 233 16.40 -15.06 -21.17
C ASN A 233 16.71 -13.69 -20.55
N PRO A 234 16.94 -13.61 -19.22
CA PRO A 234 17.27 -12.34 -18.61
C PRO A 234 18.43 -11.78 -19.41
N LEU A 235 18.27 -10.57 -19.92
CA LEU A 235 19.39 -9.88 -20.53
C LEU A 235 20.38 -9.67 -19.39
N LEU A 236 21.39 -10.54 -19.29
CA LEU A 236 22.56 -10.36 -18.43
C LEU A 236 23.31 -9.07 -18.78
N THR A 237 22.90 -8.39 -19.85
CA THR A 237 23.39 -7.12 -20.37
C THR A 237 22.35 -6.01 -20.30
N CYS A 238 21.25 -6.15 -19.53
CA CYS A 238 20.45 -4.99 -19.16
C CYS A 238 21.30 -4.14 -18.20
N ALA A 239 22.19 -3.32 -18.78
CA ALA A 239 22.56 -2.09 -18.13
C ALA A 239 21.22 -1.37 -17.88
N PRO A 240 20.87 -1.07 -16.62
CA PRO A 240 19.74 -0.18 -16.39
C PRO A 240 19.98 1.05 -17.28
N PRO A 241 18.96 1.56 -17.99
CA PRO A 241 19.12 2.86 -18.62
C PRO A 241 19.72 3.79 -17.55
N PRO A 242 20.75 4.59 -17.90
CA PRO A 242 21.31 5.52 -16.93
C PRO A 242 20.11 6.24 -16.30
N PRO A 243 20.06 6.37 -14.97
CA PRO A 243 18.97 7.06 -14.31
C PRO A 243 18.70 8.36 -15.07
N PRO A 244 17.42 8.72 -15.31
CA PRO A 244 17.10 9.95 -16.01
C PRO A 244 18.02 11.05 -15.50
N GLY A 245 18.76 11.69 -16.42
CA GLY A 245 19.74 12.70 -16.03
C GLY A 245 19.10 13.67 -15.05
N ASP A 246 19.75 13.87 -13.91
CA ASP A 246 19.22 14.60 -12.78
C ASP A 246 18.59 15.92 -13.25
N TRP A 247 17.26 16.02 -13.12
CA TRP A 247 16.53 17.22 -13.50
C TRP A 247 16.63 18.32 -12.43
N CYS A 248 17.41 18.08 -11.37
CA CYS A 248 17.72 19.07 -10.35
C CYS A 248 18.66 20.16 -10.92
N GLU A 249 18.10 21.22 -11.49
CA GLU A 249 18.83 22.48 -11.63
C GLU A 249 19.00 23.15 -10.26
N LYS A 250 20.02 22.69 -9.52
CA LYS A 250 20.63 23.35 -8.35
C LYS A 250 19.73 23.70 -7.13
N PRO A 251 20.35 23.78 -5.94
CA PRO A 251 21.70 23.36 -5.62
C PRO A 251 21.68 21.87 -5.29
N GLY A 252 22.51 21.07 -5.97
CA GLY A 252 22.70 19.68 -5.57
C GLY A 252 23.23 19.55 -4.13
N ILE A 253 23.50 18.31 -3.71
CA ILE A 253 24.03 17.99 -2.38
C ILE A 253 25.22 18.90 -2.06
N THR A 254 25.11 19.64 -0.95
CA THR A 254 26.21 20.44 -0.40
C THR A 254 26.76 19.70 0.81
N VAL A 255 27.98 19.19 0.72
CA VAL A 255 28.71 18.61 1.87
C VAL A 255 29.35 19.76 2.65
N VAL A 256 29.04 19.86 3.95
CA VAL A 256 29.63 20.85 4.86
C VAL A 256 30.50 20.10 5.85
N ALA A 257 31.75 20.53 6.04
CA ALA A 257 32.65 19.94 7.03
C ALA A 257 32.16 20.28 8.45
N ASP A 258 32.18 19.29 9.33
CA ASP A 258 31.99 19.47 10.77
C ASP A 258 33.24 20.14 11.34
N ALA A 259 33.14 21.42 11.72
CA ALA A 259 34.29 22.21 12.15
C ALA A 259 34.71 21.94 13.61
N ASP A 260 33.82 21.35 14.40
CA ASP A 260 33.98 21.24 15.86
C ASP A 260 34.39 19.82 16.30
N GLU A 261 34.30 18.82 15.39
CA GLU A 261 34.67 17.39 15.61
C GLU A 261 34.06 16.75 16.89
N ASP A 262 33.01 17.35 17.46
CA ASP A 262 32.48 17.00 18.78
C ASP A 262 31.43 15.87 18.73
N ASP A 263 30.88 15.58 17.55
CA ASP A 263 30.02 14.44 17.30
C ASP A 263 30.84 13.16 17.05
N LEU A 264 31.26 12.45 18.11
CA LEU A 264 31.94 11.16 17.99
C LEU A 264 30.91 10.03 17.73
N PRO A 265 30.92 9.36 16.56
CA PRO A 265 29.97 8.31 16.25
C PRO A 265 30.27 7.00 17.01
N PRO A 266 29.29 6.10 17.15
CA PRO A 266 29.52 4.74 17.63
C PRO A 266 30.47 3.99 16.69
N ALA A 267 31.20 3.00 17.23
CA ALA A 267 32.19 2.23 16.47
C ALA A 267 31.58 1.67 15.16
N PRO A 268 32.30 1.79 14.03
CA PRO A 268 31.77 1.44 12.72
C PRO A 268 31.37 -0.03 12.65
N SER A 269 30.20 -0.29 12.05
CA SER A 269 29.71 -1.63 11.77
C SER A 269 29.10 -1.66 10.37
N PRO A 270 29.06 -2.83 9.68
CA PRO A 270 28.43 -2.96 8.37
C PRO A 270 26.95 -2.54 8.34
N ASP A 271 26.29 -2.56 9.50
CA ASP A 271 24.88 -2.16 9.67
C ASP A 271 24.70 -0.63 9.75
N SER A 272 25.79 0.13 9.89
CA SER A 272 25.80 1.59 9.97
C SER A 272 25.89 2.29 8.60
N ASN A 273 26.05 1.52 7.52
CA ASN A 273 26.26 2.08 6.18
C ASN A 273 24.96 2.58 5.56
N ILE A 274 24.91 3.87 5.23
CA ILE A 274 23.84 4.45 4.41
C ILE A 274 24.09 4.01 2.97
N ARG A 275 23.23 3.11 2.44
CA ARG A 275 23.37 2.59 1.07
C ARG A 275 22.65 3.44 0.02
N GLU A 276 21.59 4.12 0.42
CA GLU A 276 20.80 4.98 -0.46
C GLU A 276 20.10 6.06 0.37
N VAL A 277 20.05 7.27 -0.18
CA VAL A 277 19.21 8.36 0.31
C VAL A 277 18.43 8.88 -0.90
N SER A 278 17.11 8.79 -0.85
CA SER A 278 16.24 9.31 -1.90
C SER A 278 15.36 10.43 -1.34
N ILE A 279 15.32 11.54 -2.08
CA ILE A 279 14.48 12.70 -1.79
C ILE A 279 13.50 12.83 -2.95
N ILE A 280 12.22 12.98 -2.64
CA ILE A 280 11.18 13.24 -3.64
C ILE A 280 10.74 14.69 -3.46
N GLU A 281 11.17 15.57 -4.37
CA GLU A 281 10.63 16.93 -4.47
C GLU A 281 9.59 17.02 -5.61
N PRO A 282 8.55 17.86 -5.49
CA PRO A 282 7.56 18.04 -6.54
C PRO A 282 8.13 18.82 -7.74
N PHE A 283 7.69 18.43 -8.94
CA PHE A 283 7.86 19.16 -10.19
C PHE A 283 7.32 20.60 -10.06
N GLY A 284 8.15 21.59 -10.37
CA GLY A 284 7.93 23.00 -10.04
C GLY A 284 6.69 23.64 -10.70
N ASP A 285 5.93 24.39 -9.89
CA ASP A 285 5.29 25.62 -10.34
C ASP A 285 6.08 26.82 -9.79
N SER A 286 5.81 28.02 -10.32
CA SER A 286 6.57 29.28 -10.21
C SER A 286 6.76 29.88 -8.80
N ARG A 287 6.75 29.08 -7.74
CA ARG A 287 7.10 29.46 -6.38
C ARG A 287 8.53 28.96 -6.13
N GLY A 288 9.43 29.88 -5.78
CA GLY A 288 10.87 29.62 -5.65
C GLY A 288 11.22 28.44 -4.72
N PRO A 289 12.50 28.03 -4.67
CA PRO A 289 12.89 26.75 -4.09
C PRO A 289 12.51 26.68 -2.60
N ASP A 290 11.55 25.82 -2.27
CA ASP A 290 11.33 25.37 -0.90
C ASP A 290 12.54 24.51 -0.51
N VAL A 291 13.39 25.00 0.40
CA VAL A 291 14.62 24.30 0.79
C VAL A 291 14.35 23.41 1.99
N LEU A 292 14.35 22.09 1.80
CA LEU A 292 14.47 21.13 2.90
C LEU A 292 15.94 21.03 3.32
N VAL A 293 16.25 21.43 4.56
CA VAL A 293 17.60 21.30 5.14
C VAL A 293 17.61 20.19 6.19
N TRP A 294 18.44 19.19 5.97
CA TRP A 294 18.85 18.20 6.97
C TRP A 294 20.37 18.09 6.99
N ARG A 295 20.94 17.75 8.15
CA ARG A 295 22.38 17.55 8.35
C ARG A 295 22.60 16.10 8.73
N ILE A 296 23.50 15.43 8.03
CA ILE A 296 23.91 14.04 8.27
C ILE A 296 25.43 14.03 8.31
N LYS A 297 26.03 13.40 9.31
CA LYS A 297 27.47 13.16 9.41
C LYS A 297 27.79 11.82 8.75
N VAL A 298 28.72 11.80 7.80
CA VAL A 298 29.18 10.60 7.07
C VAL A 298 30.70 10.51 7.28
N GLU A 299 31.20 9.39 7.81
CA GLU A 299 32.64 9.21 8.09
C GLU A 299 33.46 8.89 6.83
N ASP A 300 32.93 8.08 5.91
CA ASP A 300 33.64 7.64 4.71
C ASP A 300 32.73 7.80 3.47
N LEU A 301 33.12 8.72 2.57
CA LEU A 301 32.61 8.81 1.20
C LEU A 301 33.69 8.19 0.30
N ASP A 302 33.54 6.90 -0.01
CA ASP A 302 34.32 6.24 -1.08
C ASP A 302 33.84 6.70 -2.47
#